data_AF-A0A5C5WJD8-F1
#
_entry.id   AF-A0A5C5WJD8-F1
#
_cell.length_a   1.000
_cell.length_b   1.000
_cell.length_c   1.000
_cell.angle_alpha   90.00
_cell.angle_beta   90.00
_cell.angle_gamma   90.00
#
_symmetry.space_group_name_H-M   'P 1'
#
loop_
_entity.id
_entity.type
_entity.pdbx_description
1 polymer ?
#
loop_
_entity_poly.entity_id
_entity_poly.type
_entity_poly.pdbx_seq_one_letter_code
_entity_poly.pdbx_strand_id
1 'polypeptide(L)'
;MMSIYAWNRLLACGENRTSGWKSFPLLLLLLMLGCETDTAPKASHFEHDHVVASHWPNGLADAATKIRDRVARLDNEHTLTLHDHKHDYGDDHSHETNPWDEIVELVSWIPEIAADTNLAEADWLPLYQRSESLSANLRAANGEWSEGNRQQLESLCELIDQTAKKIPEQLPLFVKTDS
;
A
#
# COMPACT_ATOMS: atom_id res chain seq x y z
N MET A 1 -38.41 -18.54 27.93
CA MET A 1 -39.12 -17.25 27.87
C MET A 1 -38.84 -16.64 26.51
N MET A 2 -39.90 -16.52 25.70
CA MET A 2 -39.93 -15.88 24.39
C MET A 2 -39.81 -14.35 24.55
N SER A 3 -39.19 -13.65 23.61
CA SER A 3 -39.84 -12.48 23.03
C SER A 3 -39.22 -12.09 21.69
N ILE A 4 -40.10 -11.97 20.71
CA ILE A 4 -39.91 -11.64 19.30
C ILE A 4 -40.47 -10.22 19.14
N TYR A 5 -39.75 -9.34 18.44
CA TYR A 5 -40.31 -8.12 17.82
C TYR A 5 -39.76 -8.14 16.39
N ALA A 6 -40.47 -8.48 15.31
CA ALA A 6 -41.80 -8.11 14.81
C ALA A 6 -41.95 -6.59 14.63
N TRP A 7 -41.52 -6.09 13.46
CA TRP A 7 -42.03 -4.83 12.89
C TRP A 7 -42.56 -5.09 11.49
N ASN A 8 -43.85 -4.82 11.34
CA ASN A 8 -44.66 -5.03 10.16
C ASN A 8 -44.54 -3.86 9.17
N ARG A 9 -44.72 -4.23 7.90
CA ARG A 9 -45.03 -3.41 6.71
C ARG A 9 -46.03 -2.26 6.97
N LEU A 10 -45.93 -1.22 6.15
CA LEU A 10 -47.08 -0.72 5.37
C LEU A 10 -46.62 0.06 4.13
N LEU A 11 -47.37 -0.16 3.05
CA LEU A 11 -47.22 0.33 1.68
C LEU A 11 -47.72 1.77 1.53
N ALA A 12 -47.21 2.49 0.52
CA ALA A 12 -48.01 3.48 -0.20
C ALA A 12 -47.57 3.54 -1.68
N CYS A 13 -48.52 3.23 -2.57
CA CYS A 13 -48.47 3.49 -4.00
C CYS A 13 -48.59 5.00 -4.26
N GLY A 14 -47.95 5.47 -5.33
CA GLY A 14 -48.10 6.83 -5.84
C GLY A 14 -47.73 6.88 -7.33
N GLU A 15 -48.60 6.32 -8.16
CA GLU A 15 -48.58 6.43 -9.61
C GLU A 15 -49.21 7.78 -9.99
N ASN A 16 -48.55 8.61 -10.81
CA ASN A 16 -49.20 9.72 -11.52
C ASN A 16 -48.44 10.10 -12.80
N ARG A 17 -49.13 9.92 -13.93
CA ARG A 17 -48.74 10.22 -15.31
C ARG A 17 -49.42 11.53 -15.75
N THR A 18 -48.68 12.54 -16.17
CA THR A 18 -49.18 13.67 -17.01
C THR A 18 -48.04 14.14 -17.94
N SER A 19 -48.15 13.87 -19.26
CA SER A 19 -48.56 14.80 -20.33
C SER A 19 -47.52 15.89 -20.65
N GLY A 20 -46.85 15.74 -21.79
CA GLY A 20 -45.85 16.71 -22.26
C GLY A 20 -46.45 17.92 -22.97
N TRP A 21 -45.62 18.95 -23.17
CA TRP A 21 -45.51 19.66 -24.45
C TRP A 21 -44.36 20.69 -24.42
N LYS A 22 -43.48 20.56 -25.41
CA LYS A 22 -42.79 21.62 -26.18
C LYS A 22 -41.72 22.51 -25.52
N SER A 23 -40.58 22.48 -26.22
CA SER A 23 -39.67 23.60 -26.52
C SER A 23 -38.55 23.89 -25.54
N PHE A 24 -37.39 23.28 -25.78
CA PHE A 24 -36.09 23.95 -25.58
C PHE A 24 -35.08 23.51 -26.67
N PRO A 25 -35.26 23.89 -27.96
CA PRO A 25 -34.20 23.75 -28.94
C PRO A 25 -33.27 24.96 -28.83
N LEU A 26 -32.66 25.17 -27.66
CA LEU A 26 -31.67 26.24 -27.45
C LEU A 26 -30.39 25.74 -26.74
N LEU A 27 -30.33 24.47 -26.34
CA LEU A 27 -29.13 23.88 -25.73
C LEU A 27 -28.16 23.27 -26.75
N LEU A 28 -28.60 23.04 -28.00
CA LEU A 28 -27.78 22.41 -29.04
C LEU A 28 -26.81 23.40 -29.72
N LEU A 29 -27.03 24.71 -29.58
CA LEU A 29 -26.20 25.75 -30.22
C LEU A 29 -24.96 26.15 -29.40
N LEU A 30 -24.85 25.66 -28.15
CA LEU A 30 -23.68 25.87 -27.28
C LEU A 30 -22.59 24.79 -27.45
N LEU A 31 -22.84 23.73 -28.22
CA LEU A 31 -21.91 22.61 -28.42
C LEU A 31 -20.91 22.80 -29.57
N MET A 32 -20.97 23.91 -30.32
CA MET A 32 -20.16 24.11 -31.55
C MET A 32 -19.12 25.24 -31.46
N LEU A 33 -18.89 25.83 -30.28
CA LEU A 33 -17.71 26.68 -30.01
C LEU A 33 -16.88 26.04 -28.90
N GLY A 34 -15.98 25.15 -29.30
CA GLY A 34 -15.06 24.47 -28.38
C GLY A 34 -14.01 23.67 -29.14
N CYS A 35 -13.43 24.27 -30.18
CA CYS A 35 -12.24 23.74 -30.85
C CYS A 35 -11.13 24.76 -30.65
N GLU A 36 -10.63 24.87 -29.42
CA GLU A 36 -9.36 25.52 -29.15
C GLU A 36 -8.32 24.41 -29.11
N THR A 37 -7.57 24.28 -30.22
CA THR A 37 -6.38 23.44 -30.27
C THR A 37 -5.31 24.13 -29.45
N ASP A 38 -5.19 23.71 -28.19
CA ASP A 38 -4.08 24.02 -27.31
C ASP A 38 -2.78 23.48 -27.93
N THR A 39 -2.15 24.27 -28.80
CA THR A 39 -0.81 24.02 -29.35
C THR A 39 0.26 24.70 -28.49
N ALA A 40 0.03 24.80 -27.18
CA ALA A 40 1.11 24.94 -26.24
C ALA A 40 1.76 23.55 -26.09
N PRO A 41 3.09 23.40 -26.26
CA PRO A 41 3.74 22.16 -25.85
C PRO A 41 3.41 21.98 -24.37
N LYS A 42 2.70 20.89 -24.04
CA LYS A 42 2.54 20.44 -22.66
C LYS A 42 3.93 20.09 -22.17
N ALA A 43 4.66 21.09 -21.66
CA ALA A 43 5.83 20.88 -20.86
C ALA A 43 5.34 20.10 -19.64
N SER A 44 5.59 18.80 -19.70
CA SER A 44 5.35 17.83 -18.65
C SER A 44 5.86 18.42 -17.32
N HIS A 45 4.95 18.94 -16.50
CA HIS A 45 5.20 19.34 -15.11
C HIS A 45 5.36 18.09 -14.23
N PHE A 46 6.17 17.15 -14.70
CA PHE A 46 6.52 15.89 -14.06
C PHE A 46 8.06 15.75 -13.95
N GLU A 47 8.84 16.77 -14.34
CA GLU A 47 10.31 16.71 -14.28
C GLU A 47 10.88 16.73 -12.85
N HIS A 48 10.07 16.88 -11.80
CA HIS A 48 10.57 17.16 -10.45
C HIS A 48 10.10 16.25 -9.29
N ASP A 49 9.25 15.24 -9.45
CA ASP A 49 8.62 14.59 -8.28
C ASP A 49 8.72 13.05 -8.23
N HIS A 50 9.95 12.54 -8.30
CA HIS A 50 10.24 11.16 -7.86
C HIS A 50 11.39 11.14 -6.84
N VAL A 51 11.36 12.04 -5.85
CA VAL A 51 12.21 11.86 -4.67
C VAL A 51 11.69 10.64 -3.92
N VAL A 52 12.23 9.47 -4.27
CA VAL A 52 12.03 8.24 -3.52
C VAL A 52 12.59 8.48 -2.13
N ALA A 53 11.72 8.49 -1.12
CA ALA A 53 12.16 8.72 0.24
C ALA A 53 13.19 7.65 0.63
N SER A 54 14.22 8.00 1.38
CA SER A 54 15.34 7.07 1.70
C SER A 54 14.87 5.79 2.42
N HIS A 55 13.74 5.85 3.13
CA HIS A 55 13.13 4.71 3.79
C HIS A 55 12.41 3.76 2.82
N TRP A 56 12.08 4.17 1.60
CA TRP A 56 11.40 3.33 0.61
C TRP A 56 12.29 2.24 0.03
N PRO A 57 11.82 0.98 -0.03
CA PRO A 57 12.61 -0.13 -0.54
C PRO A 57 12.82 -0.02 -2.05
N ASN A 58 14.04 -0.28 -2.52
CA ASN A 58 14.41 -0.27 -3.94
C ASN A 58 14.16 -1.61 -4.64
N GLY A 59 13.50 -2.56 -3.96
CA GLY A 59 13.25 -3.91 -4.44
C GLY A 59 13.02 -4.89 -3.30
N LEU A 60 12.68 -6.13 -3.65
CA LEU A 60 12.34 -7.18 -2.67
C LEU A 60 13.46 -7.43 -1.63
N ALA A 61 14.71 -7.57 -2.07
CA ALA A 61 15.83 -7.79 -1.15
C ALA A 61 16.10 -6.60 -0.21
N ASP A 62 15.92 -5.37 -0.69
CA ASP A 62 16.05 -4.16 0.12
C ASP A 62 14.90 -4.07 1.15
N ALA A 63 13.66 -4.42 0.75
CA ALA A 63 12.53 -4.50 1.67
C ALA A 63 12.79 -5.46 2.83
N ALA A 64 13.27 -6.69 2.55
CA ALA A 64 13.59 -7.64 3.61
C ALA A 64 14.72 -7.15 4.53
N THR A 65 15.72 -6.44 3.99
CA THR A 65 16.80 -5.85 4.78
C THR A 65 16.28 -4.77 5.71
N LYS A 66 15.45 -3.86 5.19
CA LYS A 66 14.85 -2.78 5.97
C LYS A 66 13.91 -3.31 7.05
N ILE A 67 13.07 -4.30 6.74
CA ILE A 67 12.21 -4.94 7.75
C ILE A 67 13.05 -5.52 8.90
N ARG A 68 14.10 -6.29 8.59
CA ARG A 68 14.99 -6.87 9.62
C ARG A 68 15.66 -5.81 10.48
N ASP A 69 16.09 -4.70 9.90
CA ASP A 69 16.68 -3.59 10.64
C ASP A 69 15.69 -2.99 11.65
N ARG A 70 14.43 -2.78 11.25
CA ARG A 70 13.40 -2.26 12.16
C ARG A 70 12.97 -3.26 13.22
N VAL A 71 12.93 -4.56 12.89
CA VAL A 71 12.72 -5.63 13.87
C VAL A 71 13.82 -5.62 14.93
N ALA A 72 15.09 -5.46 14.52
CA ALA A 72 16.19 -5.36 15.46
C ALA A 72 16.07 -4.11 16.36
N ARG A 73 15.61 -2.97 15.83
CA ARG A 73 15.30 -1.77 16.64
C ARG A 73 14.22 -2.05 17.68
N LEU A 74 13.11 -2.69 17.30
CA LEU A 74 12.04 -3.07 18.24
C LEU A 74 12.50 -4.04 19.33
N ASP A 75 13.31 -5.05 18.97
CA ASP A 75 13.86 -5.99 19.95
C ASP A 75 14.77 -5.27 20.97
N ASN A 76 15.56 -4.29 20.51
CA ASN A 76 16.42 -3.49 21.38
C ASN A 76 15.62 -2.51 22.26
N GLU A 77 14.63 -1.82 21.71
CA GLU A 77 13.77 -0.88 22.45
C GLU A 77 12.92 -1.60 23.51
N HIS A 78 12.32 -2.74 23.17
CA HIS A 78 11.58 -3.58 24.12
C HIS A 78 12.47 -4.07 25.27
N THR A 79 13.78 -4.21 25.05
CA THR A 79 14.75 -4.55 26.10
C THR A 79 15.12 -3.34 26.98
N LEU A 80 15.02 -2.12 26.44
CA LEU A 80 15.42 -0.86 27.08
C LEU A 80 14.28 -0.13 27.82
N THR A 81 13.01 -0.44 27.56
CA THR A 81 11.85 0.13 28.26
C THR A 81 11.75 -0.23 29.76
N LEU A 82 12.74 -0.95 30.30
CA LEU A 82 13.00 -1.10 31.74
C LEU A 82 13.70 0.11 32.38
N HIS A 83 14.10 1.13 31.61
CA HIS A 83 14.65 2.37 32.15
C HIS A 83 13.77 3.57 31.82
N ASP A 84 13.07 4.03 32.87
CA ASP A 84 12.24 5.24 32.92
C ASP A 84 13.02 6.46 32.42
N HIS A 85 12.71 6.92 31.20
CA HIS A 85 13.18 8.20 30.67
C HIS A 85 11.99 9.08 30.31
N LYS A 86 11.63 9.90 31.31
CA LYS A 86 10.80 11.08 31.19
C LYS A 86 11.48 12.10 30.27
N HIS A 87 11.07 12.17 29.01
CA HIS A 87 11.54 13.21 28.10
C HIS A 87 10.72 14.50 28.21
N ASP A 88 11.45 15.58 28.45
CA ASP A 88 11.02 16.98 28.54
C ASP A 88 10.76 17.55 27.13
N TYR A 89 9.73 18.38 27.00
CA TYR A 89 9.15 18.82 25.73
C TYR A 89 10.02 19.90 25.07
N GLY A 90 10.84 19.51 24.11
CA GLY A 90 11.59 20.41 23.23
C GLY A 90 11.16 20.21 21.78
N ASP A 91 10.49 21.21 21.24
CA ASP A 91 9.99 21.35 19.87
C ASP A 91 11.13 21.28 18.83
N ASP A 92 11.43 20.06 18.36
CA ASP A 92 12.21 19.80 17.14
C ASP A 92 11.48 18.71 16.34
N HIS A 93 10.82 19.11 15.25
CA HIS A 93 10.02 18.24 14.39
C HIS A 93 10.90 17.33 13.49
N SER A 94 11.90 16.65 14.06
CA SER A 94 12.37 15.41 13.47
C SER A 94 11.33 14.35 13.77
N HIS A 95 10.49 14.04 12.78
CA HIS A 95 9.47 13.00 12.88
C HIS A 95 10.21 11.65 12.90
N GLU A 96 10.80 11.28 14.04
CA GLU A 96 11.35 9.94 14.22
C GLU A 96 10.17 8.97 14.23
N THR A 97 9.92 8.36 13.07
CA THR A 97 8.83 7.42 12.87
C THR A 97 9.07 6.20 13.76
N ASN A 98 8.03 5.77 14.48
CA ASN A 98 8.09 4.56 15.29
C ASN A 98 8.49 3.37 14.38
N PRO A 99 9.49 2.54 14.76
CA PRO A 99 9.88 1.37 13.97
C PRO A 99 8.71 0.46 13.61
N TRP A 100 7.67 0.40 14.45
CA TRP A 100 6.43 -0.33 14.17
C TRP A 100 5.69 0.20 12.94
N ASP A 101 5.48 1.52 12.87
CA ASP A 101 4.78 2.16 11.77
C ASP A 101 5.57 1.99 10.46
N GLU A 102 6.90 2.12 10.55
CA GLU A 102 7.80 1.84 9.42
C GLU A 102 7.68 0.38 8.94
N ILE A 103 7.57 -0.60 9.84
CA ILE A 103 7.37 -2.01 9.45
C ILE A 103 6.02 -2.18 8.76
N VAL A 104 4.94 -1.61 9.32
CA VAL A 104 3.60 -1.71 8.72
C VAL A 104 3.60 -1.13 7.30
N GLU A 105 4.27 0.00 7.10
CA GLU A 105 4.48 0.59 5.79
C GLU A 105 5.29 -0.35 4.90
N LEU A 106 6.51 -0.75 5.29
CA LEU A 106 7.36 -1.63 4.48
C LEU A 106 6.64 -2.92 4.04
N VAL A 107 5.84 -3.53 4.93
CA VAL A 107 5.10 -4.75 4.59
C VAL A 107 4.00 -4.48 3.56
N SER A 108 3.32 -3.32 3.62
CA SER A 108 2.25 -3.00 2.66
C SER A 108 2.75 -2.70 1.24
N TRP A 109 4.03 -2.40 1.09
CA TRP A 109 4.66 -2.14 -0.22
C TRP A 109 5.08 -3.42 -0.96
N ILE A 110 5.24 -4.54 -0.26
CA ILE A 110 5.72 -5.81 -0.85
C ILE A 110 4.86 -6.27 -2.05
N PRO A 111 3.52 -6.24 -2.02
CA PRO A 111 2.68 -6.55 -3.17
C PRO A 111 3.04 -5.76 -4.43
N GLU A 112 3.23 -4.45 -4.28
CA GLU A 112 3.55 -3.53 -5.38
C GLU A 112 4.94 -3.81 -5.94
N ILE A 113 5.95 -3.91 -5.05
CA ILE A 113 7.32 -4.24 -5.45
C ILE A 113 7.38 -5.59 -6.17
N ALA A 114 6.62 -6.59 -5.72
CA ALA A 114 6.59 -7.90 -6.35
C ALA A 114 5.94 -7.84 -7.75
N ALA A 115 4.88 -7.03 -7.91
CA ALA A 115 4.20 -6.82 -9.18
C ALA A 115 5.07 -6.10 -10.22
N ASP A 116 6.03 -5.28 -9.78
CA ASP A 116 6.98 -4.58 -10.64
C ASP A 116 8.13 -5.46 -11.17
N THR A 117 8.19 -6.74 -10.76
CA THR A 117 9.21 -7.69 -11.22
C THR A 117 8.70 -8.61 -12.33
N ASN A 118 9.62 -9.24 -13.05
CA ASN A 118 9.32 -10.32 -13.99
C ASN A 118 9.11 -11.71 -13.33
N LEU A 119 8.65 -11.76 -12.07
CA LEU A 119 8.31 -13.01 -11.40
C LEU A 119 7.07 -13.67 -12.02
N ALA A 120 7.06 -15.00 -12.07
CA ALA A 120 5.85 -15.73 -12.41
C ALA A 120 4.79 -15.56 -11.31
N GLU A 121 3.51 -15.67 -11.67
CA GLU A 121 2.40 -15.58 -10.71
C GLU A 121 2.52 -16.57 -9.56
N ALA A 122 2.98 -17.80 -9.85
CA ALA A 122 3.22 -18.81 -8.83
C ALA A 122 4.27 -18.38 -7.78
N ASP A 123 5.16 -17.45 -8.11
CA ASP A 123 6.22 -16.96 -7.23
C ASP A 123 5.84 -15.65 -6.51
N TRP A 124 5.11 -14.73 -7.16
CA TRP A 124 4.70 -13.46 -6.52
C TRP A 124 3.38 -13.57 -5.74
N LEU A 125 2.46 -14.47 -6.11
CA LEU A 125 1.17 -14.64 -5.41
C LEU A 125 1.33 -15.03 -3.92
N PRO A 126 2.25 -15.94 -3.54
CA PRO A 126 2.50 -16.22 -2.12
C PRO A 126 3.00 -14.99 -1.34
N LEU A 127 3.82 -14.14 -1.96
CA LEU A 127 4.29 -12.88 -1.34
C LEU A 127 3.11 -11.94 -1.10
N TYR A 128 2.26 -11.74 -2.11
CA TYR A 128 1.05 -10.93 -2.00
C TYR A 128 0.18 -11.39 -0.84
N GLN A 129 -0.17 -12.68 -0.80
CA GLN A 129 -1.07 -13.22 0.23
C GLN A 129 -0.49 -13.10 1.64
N ARG A 130 0.81 -13.37 1.79
CA ARG A 130 1.50 -13.30 3.09
C ARG A 130 1.63 -11.86 3.59
N SER A 131 2.01 -10.94 2.71
CA SER A 131 2.14 -9.51 3.06
C SER A 131 0.79 -8.87 3.40
N GLU A 132 -0.29 -9.20 2.68
CA GLU A 132 -1.64 -8.71 2.99
C GLU A 132 -2.13 -9.22 4.35
N SER A 133 -1.99 -10.54 4.59
CA SER A 133 -2.37 -11.16 5.86
C SER A 133 -1.56 -10.58 7.03
N LEU A 134 -0.25 -10.43 6.86
CA LEU A 134 0.61 -9.84 7.89
C LEU A 134 0.28 -8.36 8.12
N SER A 135 0.05 -7.57 7.06
CA SER A 135 -0.35 -6.17 7.19
C SER A 135 -1.63 -6.02 8.00
N ALA A 136 -2.63 -6.88 7.76
CA ALA A 136 -3.86 -6.91 8.53
C ALA A 136 -3.60 -7.25 10.02
N ASN A 137 -2.77 -8.27 10.28
CA ASN A 137 -2.42 -8.68 11.64
C ASN A 137 -1.67 -7.58 12.40
N LEU A 138 -0.67 -6.95 11.78
CA LEU A 138 0.10 -5.87 12.39
C LEU A 138 -0.79 -4.65 12.67
N ARG A 139 -1.65 -4.25 11.74
CA ARG A 139 -2.62 -3.16 12.00
C ARG A 139 -3.57 -3.50 13.15
N ALA A 140 -4.01 -4.75 13.26
CA ALA A 140 -4.86 -5.20 14.35
C ALA A 140 -4.13 -5.24 15.71
N ALA A 141 -2.83 -5.52 15.72
CA ALA A 141 -1.99 -5.54 16.92
C ALA A 141 -1.68 -4.12 17.45
N ASN A 142 -1.88 -3.07 16.67
CA ASN A 142 -1.85 -1.67 17.12
C ASN A 142 -0.60 -1.30 17.97
N GLY A 143 0.58 -1.67 17.50
CA GLY A 143 1.86 -1.35 18.17
C GLY A 143 2.34 -2.42 19.16
N GLU A 144 1.56 -3.47 19.42
CA GLU A 144 1.97 -4.54 20.32
C GLU A 144 3.06 -5.43 19.69
N TRP A 145 4.31 -5.24 20.15
CA TRP A 145 5.41 -6.13 19.80
C TRP A 145 5.26 -7.48 20.51
N SER A 146 5.23 -8.56 19.73
CA SER A 146 5.07 -9.92 20.25
C SER A 146 5.95 -10.89 19.47
N GLU A 147 6.31 -12.01 20.11
CA GLU A 147 7.07 -13.07 19.47
C GLU A 147 6.34 -13.64 18.24
N GLY A 148 5.01 -13.68 18.26
CA GLY A 148 4.21 -14.11 17.11
C GLY A 148 4.35 -13.15 15.92
N ASN A 149 4.34 -11.85 16.16
CA ASN A 149 4.54 -10.84 15.11
C ASN A 149 5.97 -10.89 14.56
N ARG A 150 6.96 -11.07 15.45
CA ARG A 150 8.37 -11.26 15.10
C ARG A 150 8.56 -12.44 14.16
N GLN A 151 8.02 -13.61 14.50
CA GLN A 151 8.12 -14.82 13.67
C GLN A 151 7.43 -14.68 12.31
N GLN A 152 6.29 -13.99 12.25
CA GLN A 152 5.62 -13.74 10.97
C GLN A 152 6.43 -12.81 10.06
N LEU A 153 7.07 -11.78 10.63
CA LEU A 153 7.98 -10.90 9.89
C LEU A 153 9.22 -11.64 9.39
N GLU A 154 9.82 -12.49 10.22
CA GLU A 154 10.96 -13.35 9.84
C GLU A 154 10.57 -14.29 8.69
N SER A 155 9.43 -14.98 8.81
CA SER A 155 8.92 -15.88 7.78
C SER A 155 8.64 -15.16 6.46
N LEU A 156 8.11 -13.93 6.51
CA LEU A 156 7.93 -13.11 5.31
C LEU A 156 9.28 -12.74 4.69
N CYS A 157 10.27 -12.32 5.49
CA CYS A 157 11.60 -11.99 4.99
C CYS A 157 12.30 -13.21 4.35
N GLU A 158 12.13 -14.41 4.90
CA GLU A 158 12.64 -15.64 4.29
C GLU A 158 11.97 -15.94 2.95
N LEU A 159 10.65 -15.75 2.86
CA LEU A 159 9.92 -15.92 1.61
C LEU A 159 10.41 -14.91 0.55
N ILE A 160 10.62 -13.66 0.95
CA ILE A 160 11.19 -12.62 0.08
C ILE A 160 12.56 -13.05 -0.44
N ASP A 161 13.48 -13.48 0.42
CA ASP A 161 14.83 -13.90 0.01
C ASP A 161 14.79 -15.10 -0.95
N GLN A 162 13.86 -16.02 -0.75
CA GLN A 162 13.69 -17.18 -1.63
C GLN A 162 13.14 -16.78 -3.00
N THR A 163 12.16 -15.88 -3.02
CA THR A 163 11.53 -15.40 -4.24
C THR A 163 12.45 -14.46 -5.03
N ALA A 164 13.20 -13.58 -4.36
CA ALA A 164 14.12 -12.65 -5.02
C ALA A 164 15.16 -13.38 -5.90
N LYS A 165 15.63 -14.57 -5.47
CA LYS A 165 16.55 -15.42 -6.24
C LYS A 165 16.00 -15.90 -7.59
N LYS A 166 14.69 -15.81 -7.80
CA LYS A 166 14.00 -16.24 -9.02
C LYS A 166 13.78 -15.09 -10.01
N ILE A 167 14.11 -13.85 -9.65
CA ILE A 167 13.93 -12.68 -10.51
C ILE A 167 14.90 -12.78 -11.70
N PRO A 168 14.41 -12.88 -12.95
CA PRO A 168 15.25 -13.12 -14.11
C PRO A 168 16.27 -11.99 -14.38
N GLU A 169 15.95 -10.73 -14.07
CA GLU A 169 16.88 -9.61 -14.31
C GLU A 169 18.10 -9.62 -13.38
N GLN A 170 18.06 -10.39 -12.30
CA GLN A 170 19.18 -10.55 -11.38
C GLN A 170 20.11 -11.72 -11.76
N LEU A 171 19.71 -12.54 -12.75
CA LEU A 171 20.56 -13.61 -13.27
C LEU A 171 21.53 -13.03 -14.30
N PRO A 172 22.84 -13.34 -14.22
CA PRO A 172 23.77 -12.91 -15.25
C PRO A 172 23.29 -13.45 -16.59
N LEU A 173 22.95 -12.54 -17.51
CA LEU A 173 22.66 -12.88 -18.89
C LEU A 173 23.90 -13.60 -19.44
N PHE A 174 23.83 -14.92 -19.54
CA PHE A 174 24.79 -15.69 -20.31
C PHE A 174 24.56 -15.34 -21.78
N VAL A 175 25.15 -14.21 -22.20
CA VAL A 175 25.30 -13.87 -23.61
C VAL A 175 26.20 -14.95 -24.18
N LYS A 176 25.57 -15.91 -24.85
CA LYS A 176 26.25 -16.89 -25.66
C LYS A 176 26.91 -16.14 -26.81
N THR A 177 28.18 -15.79 -26.66
CA THR A 177 29.00 -15.33 -27.78
C THR A 177 29.25 -16.54 -28.66
N ASP A 178 28.39 -16.76 -29.65
CA ASP A 178 28.68 -17.68 -30.73
C ASP A 178 29.86 -17.10 -31.52
N SER A 179 31.02 -17.78 -31.44
CA SER A 179 32.17 -17.62 -32.35
C SER A 179 32.12 -18.70 -33.43
#